data_AF-A0A6B3EPN8-F1
#
_entry.id   AF-A0A6B3EPN8-F1
#
_cell.length_a   1.000
_cell.length_b   1.000
_cell.length_c   1.000
_cell.angle_alpha   90.00
_cell.angle_beta   90.00
_cell.angle_gamma   90.00
#
_symmetry.space_group_name_H-M   'P 1'
#
loop_
_entity.id
_entity.type
_entity.pdbx_description
1 polymer ?
#
loop_
_entity_poly.entity_id
_entity_poly.type
_entity_poly.pdbx_seq_one_letter_code
_entity_poly.pdbx_strand_id
1 'polypeptide(L)' 'LAVANLLVTRGSLDPGLTEGVTRTVIASRDGIGQQVHAAQKVDLRTAIYTDPLELHEGAQQYYRSVKP' A
#
# COMPACT_ATOMS: atom_id res chain seq x y z
N LEU A 1 -14.68 -12.52 9.66
CA LEU A 1 -14.09 -11.36 8.96
C LEU A 1 -12.57 -11.47 9.12
N ALA A 2 -11.80 -11.42 8.03
CA ALA A 2 -10.35 -11.35 8.13
C ALA A 2 -9.95 -9.92 8.56
N VAL A 3 -9.00 -9.80 9.47
CA VAL A 3 -8.46 -8.49 9.88
C VAL A 3 -7.38 -8.10 8.89
N ALA A 4 -7.53 -6.94 8.24
CA ALA A 4 -6.52 -6.42 7.32
C ALA A 4 -5.31 -5.88 8.11
N ASN A 5 -4.11 -6.21 7.65
CA ASN A 5 -2.89 -5.56 8.13
C ASN A 5 -2.69 -4.28 7.32
N LEU A 6 -2.58 -3.15 8.00
CA LEU A 6 -2.38 -1.84 7.37
C LEU A 6 -0.93 -1.39 7.56
N LEU A 7 -0.34 -0.84 6.50
CA LEU A 7 0.83 0.01 6.62
C LEU A 7 0.34 1.45 6.79
N VAL A 8 0.64 2.06 7.93
CA VAL A 8 0.11 3.38 8.29
C VAL A 8 1.21 4.43 8.30
N THR A 9 0.85 5.65 7.93
CA THR A 9 1.70 6.84 8.00
C THR A 9 0.92 8.02 8.58
N ARG A 10 1.61 9.11 8.91
CA ARG A 10 0.96 10.36 9.31
C ARG A 10 0.34 11.03 8.08
N GLY A 11 -0.86 11.59 8.23
CA GLY A 11 -1.53 12.32 7.13
C GLY A 11 -0.80 13.58 6.66
N SER A 12 0.17 14.08 7.43
CA SER A 12 1.01 15.23 7.07
C SER A 12 2.34 14.84 6.44
N LEU A 13 2.58 13.56 6.16
CA LEU A 13 3.82 13.14 5.52
C LEU A 13 3.86 13.65 4.07
N ASP A 14 5.05 13.95 3.58
CA ASP A 14 5.24 14.34 2.19
C ASP A 14 4.59 13.31 1.22
N PRO A 15 3.74 13.75 0.28
CA PRO A 15 3.09 12.87 -0.68
C PRO A 15 4.08 12.13 -1.57
N GLY A 16 5.18 12.76 -1.99
CA GLY A 16 6.20 12.13 -2.83
C GLY A 16 6.92 10.99 -2.10
N LEU A 17 7.27 11.19 -0.83
CA LEU A 17 7.82 10.13 0.01
C LEU A 17 6.83 8.98 0.18
N THR A 18 5.55 9.29 0.39
CA THR A 18 4.53 8.26 0.57
C THR A 18 4.26 7.48 -0.72
N GLU A 19 4.24 8.16 -1.87
CA GLU A 19 4.15 7.53 -3.20
C GLU A 19 5.32 6.55 -3.40
N GLY A 20 6.55 7.02 -3.16
CA GLY A 20 7.75 6.20 -3.33
C GLY A 20 7.76 4.97 -2.42
N VAL A 21 7.42 5.14 -1.15
CA VAL A 21 7.29 4.01 -0.21
C VAL A 21 6.22 3.03 -0.68
N THR A 22 5.05 3.53 -1.10
CA THR A 22 3.95 2.67 -1.61
C THR A 22 4.42 1.85 -2.80
N ARG A 23 5.08 2.50 -3.77
CA ARG A 23 5.66 1.86 -4.96
C ARG A 23 6.66 0.78 -4.58
N THR A 24 7.62 1.08 -3.71
CA THR A 24 8.67 0.14 -3.31
C THR A 24 8.10 -1.06 -2.56
N VAL A 25 7.16 -0.85 -1.65
CA VAL A 25 6.53 -1.94 -0.88
C VAL A 25 5.74 -2.87 -1.80
N ILE A 26 4.93 -2.32 -2.71
CA ILE A 26 4.17 -3.13 -3.67
C ILE A 26 5.10 -3.88 -4.63
N ALA A 27 6.13 -3.21 -5.16
CA ALA A 27 7.10 -3.86 -6.06
C ALA A 27 7.89 -4.98 -5.36
N SER A 28 8.10 -4.85 -4.05
CA SER A 28 8.86 -5.82 -3.24
C SER A 28 7.98 -6.91 -2.60
N ARG A 29 6.67 -6.94 -2.91
CA ARG A 29 5.68 -7.83 -2.29
C ARG A 29 6.12 -9.28 -2.25
N ASP A 30 6.60 -9.81 -3.37
CA ASP A 30 6.95 -11.23 -3.49
C ASP A 30 8.18 -11.58 -2.62
N GLY A 31 9.12 -10.63 -2.51
CA GLY A 31 10.28 -10.75 -1.63
C GLY A 31 9.91 -10.68 -0.15
N ILE A 32 9.07 -9.71 0.23
CA ILE A 32 8.52 -9.62 1.60
C ILE A 32 7.74 -10.90 1.95
N GLY A 33 7.03 -11.43 0.96
CA GLY A 33 6.25 -12.66 1.03
C GLY A 33 7.01 -13.90 1.50
N GLN A 34 8.33 -13.93 1.31
CA GLN A 34 9.18 -15.03 1.77
C GLN A 34 9.32 -15.10 3.29
N GLN A 35 9.16 -13.97 3.97
CA GLN A 35 9.25 -13.87 5.43
C GLN A 35 7.89 -13.59 6.07
N VAL A 36 7.03 -12.85 5.36
CA VAL A 36 5.69 -12.46 5.81
C VAL A 36 4.68 -12.94 4.77
N HIS A 37 4.13 -14.14 4.97
CA HIS A 37 3.22 -14.78 4.02
C HIS A 37 2.00 -13.91 3.64
N ALA A 38 1.55 -13.03 4.54
CA ALA A 38 0.46 -12.09 4.27
C ALA A 38 0.77 -11.13 3.10
N ALA A 39 2.04 -10.78 2.88
CA ALA A 39 2.43 -9.89 1.78
C ALA A 39 2.11 -10.50 0.42
N GLN A 40 2.26 -11.82 0.24
CA GLN A 40 1.94 -12.50 -1.03
C GLN A 40 0.46 -12.34 -1.44
N LYS A 41 -0.42 -12.07 -0.48
CA LYS A 41 -1.86 -11.91 -0.69
C LYS A 41 -2.27 -10.47 -1.03
N VAL A 42 -1.31 -9.54 -1.06
CA VAL A 42 -1.57 -8.14 -1.42
C VAL A 42 -1.83 -8.03 -2.92
N ASP A 43 -3.08 -7.78 -3.28
CA ASP A 43 -3.51 -7.48 -4.65
C ASP A 43 -3.66 -5.95 -4.80
N LEU A 44 -3.05 -5.38 -5.84
CA LEU A 44 -3.13 -3.95 -6.17
C LEU A 44 -4.58 -3.42 -6.22
N ARG A 45 -5.53 -4.24 -6.68
CA ARG A 45 -6.94 -3.85 -6.83
C ARG A 45 -7.65 -3.75 -5.49
N THR A 46 -7.20 -4.49 -4.48
CA THR A 46 -7.82 -4.52 -3.15
C THR A 46 -7.03 -3.73 -2.12
N ALA A 47 -5.74 -3.48 -2.35
CA ALA A 47 -4.86 -2.72 -1.46
C ALA A 47 -5.22 -1.22 -1.35
N ILE A 48 -6.13 -0.72 -2.18
CA ILE A 48 -6.71 0.62 -2.09
C ILE A 48 -7.75 0.74 -0.96
N TYR A 49 -8.31 -0.38 -0.48
CA TYR A 49 -9.32 -0.39 0.59
C TYR A 49 -8.62 -0.36 1.96
N THR A 50 -8.74 0.77 2.65
CA THR A 50 -8.01 1.03 3.90
C THR A 50 -8.92 1.36 5.09
N ASP A 51 -10.22 1.11 4.97
CA ASP A 51 -11.19 1.40 6.04
C ASP A 51 -10.74 0.84 7.41
N PRO A 52 -10.89 1.62 8.49
CA PRO A 52 -11.53 2.94 8.56
C PRO A 52 -10.59 4.12 8.29
N LEU A 53 -9.35 3.87 7.86
CA LEU A 53 -8.37 4.93 7.62
C LEU A 53 -8.47 5.44 6.18
N GLU A 54 -8.34 6.76 6.03
CA GLU A 54 -8.25 7.39 4.72
C GLU A 54 -6.93 7.02 4.03
N LEU A 55 -7.00 6.78 2.73
CA LEU A 55 -5.82 6.50 1.92
C LEU A 55 -5.04 7.79 1.67
N HIS A 56 -3.77 7.81 2.10
CA HIS A 56 -2.88 8.96 1.94
C HIS A 56 -2.72 9.38 0.46
N GLU A 57 -2.63 10.70 0.21
CA GLU A 57 -2.58 11.26 -1.15
C GLU A 57 -1.48 10.65 -2.03
N GLY A 58 -0.24 10.56 -1.51
CA GLY A 58 0.86 9.89 -2.21
C GLY A 58 0.57 8.44 -2.62
N ALA A 59 -0.12 7.67 -1.78
CA ALA A 59 -0.53 6.31 -2.14
C ALA A 59 -1.63 6.33 -3.22
N GLN A 60 -2.58 7.28 -3.17
CA GLN A 60 -3.56 7.47 -4.25
C GLN A 60 -2.88 7.79 -5.58
N GLN A 61 -1.85 8.65 -5.58
CA GLN A 61 -1.07 9.01 -6.76
C GLN A 61 -0.40 7.77 -7.36
N TYR A 62 0.23 6.92 -6.54
CA TYR A 62 0.78 5.64 -6.97
C TYR A 62 -0.28 4.77 -7.64
N TYR A 63 -1.40 4.48 -6.95
CA TYR A 63 -2.43 3.60 -7.49
C TYR A 63 -3.08 4.13 -8.76
N ARG A 64 -3.22 5.46 -8.91
CA ARG A 64 -3.69 6.06 -10.17
C ARG A 64 -2.66 5.90 -11.29
N SER A 65 -1.36 6.02 -11.00
CA SER A 65 -0.29 5.92 -12.00
C SER A 65 -0.14 4.54 -12.64
N VAL A 66 -0.58 3.49 -11.95
CA VAL A 66 -0.51 2.10 -12.41
C VAL A 66 -1.84 1.57 -12.95
N LYS A 67 -2.89 2.40 -13.00
CA LYS A 67 -4.13 2.05 -13.70
C LYS A 67 -3.86 2.05 -15.21
N PRO A 68 -4.26 0.98 -15.93
CA PRO A 68 -4.15 0.92 -17.39
C PRO A 68 -5.08 1.92 -18.08
#